data_AF-A0A413WJZ4-F1
#
_entry.id   AF-A0A413WJZ4-F1
#
_cell.length_a   1.000
_cell.length_b   1.000
_cell.length_c   1.000
_cell.angle_alpha   90.00
_cell.angle_beta   90.00
_cell.angle_gamma   90.00
#
_symmetry.space_group_name_H-M   'P 1'
#
loop_
_entity.id
_entity.type
_entity.pdbx_description
1 polymer ?
#
loop_
_entity_poly.entity_id
_entity_poly.type
_entity_poly.pdbx_seq_one_letter_code
_entity_poly.pdbx_strand_id
1 'polypeptide(L)'
;MLTRSTWEVQTTPPDEYIGRDIRQEIFIVRDHPLGQANVFVMMVDGEVIGGTSYPDSAEPLVGNAYSLDGKTVEELHPDYMDWRNEWEAKYSE
;
A
#
# COMPACT_ATOMS: atom_id res chain seq x y z
N MET A 1 -9.94 9.08 2.86
CA MET A 1 -9.58 7.97 3.77
C MET A 1 -8.98 6.87 2.91
N LEU A 2 -7.79 6.39 3.25
CA LEU A 2 -7.18 5.27 2.55
C LEU A 2 -7.97 3.99 2.85
N THR A 3 -8.13 3.12 1.85
CA THR A 3 -8.90 1.87 1.94
C THR A 3 -8.05 0.72 2.47
N ARG A 4 -8.67 -0.40 2.85
CA ARG A 4 -7.95 -1.65 3.20
C ARG A 4 -6.90 -2.01 2.15
N SER A 5 -7.24 -1.88 0.87
CA SER A 5 -6.33 -2.19 -0.25
C SER A 5 -5.04 -1.36 -0.28
N THR A 6 -4.99 -0.21 0.41
CA THR A 6 -3.74 0.53 0.60
C THR A 6 -2.93 -0.05 1.76
N TRP A 7 -3.61 -0.37 2.87
CA TRP A 7 -2.99 -0.82 4.11
C TRP A 7 -2.54 -2.28 4.10
N GLU A 8 -3.17 -3.14 3.31
CA GLU A 8 -2.81 -4.56 3.18
C GLU A 8 -1.41 -4.78 2.57
N VAL A 9 -0.80 -3.74 2.00
CA VAL A 9 0.57 -3.79 1.47
C VAL A 9 1.55 -2.91 2.26
N GLN A 10 1.22 -2.59 3.51
CA GLN A 10 2.11 -1.87 4.43
C GLN A 10 2.62 -2.80 5.53
N THR A 11 3.82 -2.51 6.04
CA THR A 11 4.38 -3.23 7.20
C THR A 11 3.92 -2.66 8.54
N THR A 12 3.19 -1.53 8.53
CA THR A 12 2.68 -0.85 9.73
C THR A 12 1.15 -0.73 9.67
N PRO A 13 0.44 -0.86 10.81
CA PRO A 13 -1.01 -0.71 10.86
C PRO A 13 -1.44 0.77 10.82
N PRO A 14 -2.71 1.06 10.48
CA PRO A 14 -3.21 2.44 10.39
C PRO A 14 -3.33 3.17 11.74
N ASP A 15 -3.34 2.45 12.88
CA ASP A 15 -3.67 2.99 14.21
C ASP A 15 -2.94 4.31 14.54
N GLU A 16 -1.63 4.36 14.29
CA GLU A 16 -0.77 5.49 14.64
C GLU A 16 -1.00 6.74 13.75
N TYR A 17 -1.80 6.58 12.70
CA TYR A 17 -2.05 7.59 11.69
C TYR A 17 -3.52 8.03 11.64
N ILE A 18 -4.40 7.41 12.44
CA ILE A 18 -5.80 7.82 12.53
C ILE A 18 -5.88 9.27 13.04
N GLY A 19 -6.58 10.12 12.30
CA GLY A 19 -6.72 11.55 12.61
C GLY A 19 -5.53 12.43 12.21
N ARG A 20 -4.46 11.85 11.65
CA ARG A 20 -3.31 12.60 11.11
C ARG A 20 -3.50 12.88 9.61
N ASP A 21 -2.82 13.91 9.11
CA ASP A 21 -2.79 14.25 7.69
C ASP A 21 -1.78 13.35 6.97
N ILE A 22 -2.28 12.34 6.25
CA ILE A 22 -1.46 11.50 5.37
C ILE A 22 -1.44 12.13 3.99
N ARG A 23 -0.26 12.64 3.58
CA ARG A 23 -0.02 13.16 2.24
C ARG A 23 0.40 12.03 1.31
N GLN A 24 -0.06 12.09 0.07
CA GLN A 24 0.38 11.18 -0.99
C GLN A 24 1.14 11.96 -2.06
N GLU A 25 2.36 11.51 -2.35
CA GLU A 25 3.14 12.00 -3.49
C GLU A 25 3.27 10.90 -4.53
N ILE A 26 3.19 11.29 -5.81
CA ILE A 26 3.12 10.36 -6.93
C ILE A 26 4.38 10.50 -7.78
N PHE A 27 5.02 9.39 -8.06
CA PHE A 27 6.22 9.32 -8.87
C PHE A 27 6.09 8.25 -9.96
N ILE A 28 6.72 8.49 -11.11
CA ILE A 28 7.01 7.43 -12.08
C ILE A 28 8.49 7.07 -11.89
N VAL A 29 8.73 5.83 -11.48
CA VAL A 29 10.08 5.32 -11.23
C VAL A 29 10.47 4.27 -12.26
N ARG A 30 11.78 4.14 -12.49
CA ARG A 30 12.39 3.08 -13.31
C ARG A 30 13.20 2.16 -12.41
N ASP A 31 13.50 0.97 -12.92
CA ASP A 31 14.27 -0.06 -12.19
C ASP A 31 13.61 -0.50 -10.88
N HIS A 32 12.28 -0.44 -10.82
CA HIS A 32 11.48 -1.00 -9.73
C HIS A 32 11.30 -2.52 -9.93
N PRO A 33 10.99 -3.32 -8.89
CA PRO A 33 10.66 -4.75 -9.07
C PRO A 33 9.53 -5.04 -10.07
N LEU A 34 8.70 -4.04 -10.36
CA LEU A 34 7.64 -4.09 -11.38
C LEU A 34 8.06 -3.51 -12.75
N GLY A 35 9.34 -3.17 -12.96
CA GLY A 35 9.85 -2.47 -14.13
C GLY A 35 9.72 -0.95 -14.01
N GLN A 36 9.02 -0.31 -14.95
CA GLN A 36 8.58 1.08 -14.78
C GLN A 36 7.29 1.06 -13.95
N ALA A 37 7.18 1.91 -12.93
CA ALA A 37 6.07 1.86 -11.99
C ALA A 37 5.58 3.24 -11.59
N ASN A 38 4.25 3.36 -11.42
CA ASN A 38 3.63 4.46 -10.70
C ASN A 38 3.67 4.15 -9.22
N VAL A 39 4.30 5.02 -8.43
CA VAL A 39 4.51 4.86 -6.99
C VAL A 39 3.79 5.99 -6.25
N PHE A 40 3.00 5.61 -5.25
CA PHE A 40 2.28 6.51 -4.37
C PHE A 40 2.91 6.44 -2.98
N VAL A 41 3.75 7.42 -2.64
CA VAL A 41 4.44 7.49 -1.36
C VAL A 41 3.51 8.15 -0.33
N MET A 42 3.27 7.46 0.77
CA MET A 42 2.51 7.98 1.90
C MET A 42 3.46 8.64 2.89
N MET A 43 3.12 9.86 3.31
CA MET A 43 3.93 10.62 4.24
C MET A 43 3.10 11.27 5.33
N VAL A 44 3.69 11.34 6.52
CA VAL A 44 3.15 12.08 7.66
C VAL A 44 4.28 12.91 8.27
N ASP A 45 4.04 14.20 8.48
CA ASP A 45 5.03 15.15 9.05
C ASP A 45 6.39 15.16 8.31
N GLY A 46 6.38 14.86 7.01
CA GLY A 46 7.57 14.81 6.16
C GLY A 46 8.32 13.48 6.18
N GLU A 47 7.86 12.49 6.94
CA GLU A 47 8.43 11.14 6.99
C GLU A 47 7.63 10.17 6.14
N VAL A 48 8.32 9.28 5.43
CA VAL A 48 7.70 8.22 4.63
C VAL A 48 7.21 7.11 5.56
N ILE A 49 5.91 6.83 5.52
CA ILE A 49 5.27 5.79 6.34
C ILE A 49 4.93 4.53 5.53
N GLY A 50 5.11 4.58 4.21
CA GLY A 50 4.82 3.48 3.31
C GLY A 50 4.37 3.97 1.93
N GLY A 51 3.66 3.12 1.21
CA GLY A 51 3.17 3.46 -0.12
C GLY A 51 2.70 2.27 -0.93
N THR A 52 2.14 2.57 -2.09
CA THR A 52 1.73 1.57 -3.08
C THR A 52 2.47 1.75 -4.39
N SER A 53 2.58 0.67 -5.16
CA SER A 53 3.10 0.71 -6.52
C SER A 53 2.21 -0.07 -7.49
N TYR A 54 2.23 0.36 -8.75
CA TYR A 54 1.54 -0.27 -9.86
C TYR A 54 2.45 -0.29 -11.09
N PRO A 55 2.48 -1.36 -11.89
CA PRO A 55 3.19 -1.35 -13.15
C PRO A 55 2.67 -0.21 -14.04
N ASP A 56 3.58 0.55 -14.63
CA ASP A 56 3.23 1.62 -15.57
C ASP A 56 3.01 1.02 -16.96
N SER A 57 1.75 0.65 -17.22
CA SER A 57 1.31 -0.03 -18.43
C SER A 57 0.43 0.87 -19.28
N ALA A 58 0.59 0.78 -20.61
CA ALA A 58 -0.29 1.46 -21.56
C ALA A 58 -1.73 0.89 -21.55
N GLU A 59 -1.87 -0.39 -21.22
CA GLU A 59 -3.16 -1.05 -21.06
C GLU A 59 -3.63 -0.99 -19.60
N PRO A 60 -4.93 -0.79 -19.33
CA PRO A 60 -5.47 -0.83 -17.99
C PRO A 60 -5.24 -2.20 -17.35
N LEU A 61 -4.53 -2.22 -16.23
CA LEU A 61 -4.34 -3.44 -15.45
C LEU A 61 -5.41 -3.52 -14.36
N VAL A 62 -6.04 -4.69 -14.24
CA VAL A 62 -6.93 -5.01 -13.13
C VAL A 62 -6.13 -5.81 -12.12
N GLY A 63 -6.01 -5.29 -10.90
CA GLY A 63 -5.24 -5.95 -9.84
C GLY A 63 -5.25 -5.17 -8.54
N ASN A 64 -4.66 -5.78 -7.52
CA ASN A 64 -4.42 -5.14 -6.23
C ASN A 64 -3.16 -4.26 -6.28
N ALA A 65 -3.02 -3.40 -5.28
CA ALA A 65 -1.78 -2.66 -5.07
C ALA A 65 -0.62 -3.62 -4.77
N TYR A 66 0.59 -3.22 -5.18
CA TYR A 66 1.82 -3.74 -4.58
C TYR A 66 2.30 -2.75 -3.52
N SER A 67 3.17 -3.20 -2.61
CA SER A 67 3.84 -2.30 -1.67
C SER A 67 4.76 -1.32 -2.40
N LEU A 68 5.30 -0.34 -1.66
CA LEU A 68 6.33 0.57 -2.15
C LEU A 68 7.58 -0.15 -2.71
N ASP A 69 7.85 -1.36 -2.20
CA ASP A 69 8.95 -2.23 -2.63
C ASP A 69 8.51 -3.30 -3.65
N GLY A 70 7.31 -3.20 -4.20
CA GLY A 70 6.79 -4.12 -5.21
C GLY A 70 6.37 -5.50 -4.69
N LYS A 71 6.11 -5.65 -3.39
CA LYS A 71 5.62 -6.90 -2.81
C LYS A 71 4.10 -7.03 -2.88
N THR A 72 3.60 -8.25 -3.02
CA THR A 72 2.17 -8.54 -2.89
C THR A 72 1.74 -8.61 -1.42
N VAL A 73 0.43 -8.58 -1.20
CA VAL A 73 -0.17 -8.80 0.12
C VAL A 73 0.19 -10.17 0.69
N GLU A 74 0.26 -11.22 -0.13
CA GLU A 74 0.63 -12.57 0.29
C GLU A 74 2.11 -12.69 0.68
N GLU A 75 2.99 -11.91 0.04
CA GLU A 75 4.42 -11.85 0.41
C GLU A 75 4.64 -11.13 1.75
N LEU A 76 3.78 -10.19 2.09
CA LEU A 76 3.80 -9.46 3.37
C LEU A 76 3.05 -10.20 4.48
N HIS A 77 2.01 -10.94 4.12
CA HIS A 77 1.15 -11.69 5.01
C HIS A 77 1.01 -13.13 4.51
N PRO A 78 1.96 -14.03 4.84
CA PRO A 78 1.89 -15.44 4.47
C PRO A 78 0.58 -16.10 4.92
N ASP A 79 0.04 -15.66 6.06
CA ASP A 79 -1.26 -16.07 6.60
C ASP A 79 -2.34 -15.02 6.30
N TYR A 80 -2.48 -14.63 5.03
CA TYR A 80 -3.34 -13.51 4.61
C TYR A 80 -4.79 -13.60 5.12
N MET A 81 -5.37 -14.80 5.19
CA MET A 81 -6.73 -14.97 5.68
C MET A 81 -6.86 -14.60 7.17
N ASP A 82 -5.87 -14.94 7.99
CA ASP A 82 -5.87 -14.58 9.40
C ASP A 82 -5.67 -13.07 9.57
N TRP A 83 -4.71 -12.49 8.86
CA TRP A 83 -4.52 -11.04 8.81
C TRP A 83 -5.79 -10.30 8.41
N ARG A 84 -6.48 -10.80 7.38
CA ARG A 84 -7.73 -10.21 6.89
C ARG A 84 -8.85 -10.31 7.92
N ASN A 85 -8.98 -11.45 8.60
CA ASN A 85 -9.98 -11.63 9.66
C ASN A 85 -9.72 -10.67 10.82
N GLU A 86 -8.46 -10.50 11.23
CA GLU A 86 -8.06 -9.54 12.26
C GLU A 86 -8.34 -8.09 11.84
N TRP A 87 -8.04 -7.76 10.58
CA TRP A 87 -8.35 -6.45 10.00
C TRP A 87 -9.86 -6.18 10.04
N GLU A 88 -10.67 -7.12 9.55
CA GLU A 88 -12.12 -6.99 9.55
C GLU A 88 -12.63 -6.85 11.00
N ALA A 89 -12.22 -7.71 11.92
CA ALA A 89 -12.64 -7.61 13.33
C ALA A 89 -12.30 -6.26 14.00
N LYS A 90 -11.24 -5.59 13.55
CA LYS A 90 -10.77 -4.32 14.14
C LYS A 90 -11.33 -3.07 13.46
N TYR A 91 -11.53 -3.11 12.14
CA TYR A 91 -11.82 -1.92 11.32
C TYR A 91 -13.12 -2.01 10.50
N SER A 92 -13.80 -3.15 10.45
CA SER A 92 -15.16 -3.19 9.89
C SER A 92 -16.13 -2.59 10.91
N GLU A 93 -16.94 -1.62 10.48
CA GLU A 93 -18.13 -1.21 11.22
C GLU A 93 -19.14 -2.36 11.37
#